data_AF-A0AAE5C282-F1
#
_entry.id   AF-A0AAE5C282-F1
#
_cell.length_a   1.000
_cell.length_b   1.000
_cell.length_c   1.000
_cell.angle_alpha   90.00
_cell.angle_beta   90.00
_cell.angle_gamma   90.00
#
_symmetry.space_group_name_H-M   'P 1'
#
loop_
_entity.id
_entity.type
_entity.pdbx_description
1 polymer ?
#
loop_
_entity_poly.entity_id
_entity_poly.type
_entity_poly.pdbx_seq_one_letter_code
_entity_poly.pdbx_strand_id
1 'polypeptide(L)'
;MTAHVDHVPTAADAETPQFEDDVTPEAASVAGTLLWLFAGLALMLLPFATVAGKRPLGWIQEPWSWPFIVLVVALVGGGGLPFDYLRLRRNPGFSAKANEAFAGMGRSFAYAAAFLAFIGGVGLIGFTLASILFMQILYYMSGLRGAKWSLIGLAVTVAIVLAFRVGLGIWFPLPPIMLLFPDWVGNALGEYL
;
A
#
# COMPACT_ATOMS: atom_id res chain seq x y z
N MET A 1 -31.04 -13.64 -24.18
CA MET A 1 -29.84 -13.31 -24.96
C MET A 1 -29.84 -11.80 -25.16
N THR A 2 -29.20 -11.06 -24.26
CA THR A 2 -29.04 -9.61 -24.36
C THR A 2 -27.84 -9.33 -25.26
N ALA A 3 -28.06 -8.65 -26.38
CA ALA A 3 -27.02 -8.27 -27.32
C ALA A 3 -26.02 -7.34 -26.61
N HIS A 4 -24.80 -7.80 -26.42
CA HIS A 4 -23.69 -6.93 -26.03
C HIS A 4 -23.30 -6.15 -27.30
N VAL A 5 -23.74 -4.89 -27.37
CA VAL A 5 -23.30 -3.98 -28.42
C VAL A 5 -21.95 -3.43 -27.99
N ASP A 6 -20.89 -3.87 -28.66
CA ASP A 6 -19.56 -3.28 -28.56
C ASP A 6 -19.62 -1.87 -29.15
N HIS A 7 -19.79 -0.86 -28.29
CA HIS A 7 -19.64 0.54 -28.68
C HIS A 7 -18.18 0.94 -28.49
N VAL A 8 -17.65 1.67 -29.46
CA VAL A 8 -16.32 2.27 -29.38
C VAL A 8 -16.41 3.44 -28.39
N PRO A 9 -15.59 3.49 -27.33
CA PRO A 9 -15.62 4.59 -26.38
C PRO A 9 -15.37 5.92 -27.10
N THR A 10 -16.35 6.83 -27.05
CA THR A 10 -16.30 8.16 -27.63
C THR A 10 -16.15 9.23 -26.55
N ALA A 11 -15.75 10.44 -26.93
CA ALA A 11 -15.70 11.58 -26.00
C ALA A 11 -17.07 11.90 -25.37
N ALA A 12 -18.18 11.50 -26.01
CA ALA A 12 -19.53 11.62 -25.47
C ALA A 12 -19.79 10.65 -24.29
N ASP A 13 -19.09 9.51 -24.24
CA ASP A 13 -19.18 8.59 -23.09
C ASP A 13 -18.50 9.17 -21.84
N ALA A 14 -17.54 10.09 -22.01
CA ALA A 14 -16.92 10.83 -20.89
C ALA A 14 -17.86 11.87 -20.26
N GLU A 15 -18.93 12.27 -20.96
CA GLU A 15 -19.94 13.21 -20.48
C GLU A 15 -21.20 12.50 -19.96
N THR A 16 -21.30 11.17 -20.11
CA THR A 16 -22.33 10.42 -19.39
C THR A 16 -21.94 10.33 -17.91
N PRO A 17 -22.83 10.66 -16.95
CA PRO A 17 -22.64 10.34 -15.54
C PRO A 17 -22.79 8.81 -15.35
N GLN A 18 -21.95 8.03 -16.02
CA GLN A 18 -21.76 6.64 -15.72
C GLN A 18 -20.77 6.59 -14.55
N PHE A 19 -21.30 6.27 -13.37
CA PHE A 19 -20.60 5.96 -12.12
C PHE A 19 -20.12 7.16 -11.28
N GLU A 20 -20.97 8.14 -10.96
CA GLU A 20 -21.02 8.54 -9.55
C GLU A 20 -21.82 7.44 -8.84
N ASP A 21 -21.15 6.34 -8.49
CA ASP A 21 -21.69 5.40 -7.52
C ASP A 21 -21.90 6.23 -6.26
N ASP A 22 -23.15 6.63 -6.04
CA ASP A 22 -23.57 7.45 -4.90
C ASP A 22 -23.26 6.66 -3.65
N VAL A 23 -22.07 6.89 -3.06
CA VAL A 23 -21.57 6.11 -1.94
C VAL A 23 -22.55 6.31 -0.80
N THR A 24 -23.23 5.23 -0.39
CA THR A 24 -24.24 5.33 0.65
C THR A 24 -23.62 5.92 1.93
N PRO A 25 -24.32 6.82 2.64
CA PRO A 25 -23.80 7.41 3.88
C PRO A 25 -23.37 6.33 4.90
N GLU A 26 -24.07 5.20 4.91
CA GLU A 26 -23.71 4.03 5.71
C GLU A 26 -22.34 3.46 5.32
N ALA A 27 -22.07 3.25 4.03
CA ALA A 27 -20.78 2.77 3.53
C ALA A 27 -19.64 3.75 3.83
N ALA A 28 -19.85 5.04 3.54
CA ALA A 28 -18.87 6.09 3.83
C ALA A 28 -18.56 6.19 5.33
N SER A 29 -19.58 6.11 6.19
CA SER A 29 -19.39 6.16 7.64
C SER A 29 -18.58 4.97 8.17
N VAL A 30 -18.76 3.77 7.61
CA VAL A 30 -18.03 2.56 8.02
C VAL A 30 -16.57 2.63 7.58
N ALA A 31 -16.31 2.86 6.29
CA ALA A 31 -14.95 2.99 5.78
C ALA A 31 -14.20 4.12 6.48
N GLY A 32 -14.85 5.28 6.62
CA GLY A 32 -14.32 6.45 7.32
C GLY A 32 -14.00 6.17 8.79
N THR A 33 -14.90 5.50 9.52
CA THR A 33 -14.67 5.12 10.91
C THR A 33 -13.51 4.14 11.05
N LEU A 34 -13.36 3.17 10.15
CA LEU A 34 -12.23 2.24 10.18
C LEU A 34 -10.90 2.95 9.95
N LEU A 35 -10.82 3.86 8.97
CA LEU A 35 -9.62 4.65 8.72
C LEU A 35 -9.31 5.59 9.88
N TRP A 36 -10.34 6.16 10.51
CA TRP A 36 -10.18 6.99 11.71
C TRP A 36 -9.64 6.17 12.89
N LEU A 37 -10.18 4.98 13.14
CA LEU A 37 -9.67 4.07 14.17
C LEU A 37 -8.24 3.62 13.87
N PHE A 38 -7.93 3.33 12.61
CA PHE A 38 -6.57 3.00 12.17
C PHE A 38 -5.62 4.17 12.42
N ALA A 39 -6.01 5.42 12.12
CA ALA A 39 -5.20 6.58 12.41
C ALA A 39 -4.94 6.74 13.92
N GLY A 40 -5.95 6.49 14.76
CA GLY A 40 -5.81 6.49 16.22
C GLY A 40 -4.81 5.44 16.70
N LEU A 41 -4.94 4.21 16.20
CA LEU A 41 -4.02 3.12 16.52
C LEU A 41 -2.58 3.43 16.03
N ALA A 42 -2.43 3.90 14.80
CA ALA A 42 -1.13 4.27 14.23
C ALA A 42 -0.46 5.38 15.03
N LEU A 43 -1.22 6.37 15.52
CA LEU A 43 -0.71 7.44 16.36
C LEU A 43 -0.23 6.91 17.72
N MET A 44 -0.97 5.97 18.33
CA MET A 44 -0.55 5.29 19.56
C MET A 44 0.72 4.45 19.37
N LEU A 45 0.89 3.85 18.18
CA LEU A 45 2.05 3.03 17.85
C LEU A 45 3.27 3.85 17.40
N LEU A 46 3.09 5.13 17.07
CA LEU A 46 4.13 5.99 16.52
C LEU A 46 5.42 6.03 17.36
N PRO A 47 5.38 6.12 18.71
CA PRO A 47 6.59 6.12 19.54
C PRO A 47 7.40 4.82 19.47
N PHE A 48 6.74 3.70 19.13
CA PHE A 48 7.37 2.39 18.99
C PHE A 48 7.83 2.13 17.55
N ALA A 49 7.17 2.76 16.58
CA ALA A 49 7.45 2.62 15.15
C ALA A 49 8.58 3.55 14.66
N THR A 50 8.97 4.53 15.46
CA THR A 50 9.98 5.53 15.07
C THR A 50 11.09 5.60 16.12
N VAL A 51 12.30 5.87 15.65
CA VAL A 51 13.48 6.10 16.49
C VAL A 51 13.98 7.50 16.20
N ALA A 52 14.38 8.23 17.25
CA ALA A 52 14.95 9.56 17.10
C ALA A 52 16.14 9.56 16.14
N GLY A 53 16.26 10.62 15.34
CA GLY A 53 17.37 10.77 14.40
C GLY A 53 18.72 10.77 15.11
N LYS A 54 19.75 10.20 14.48
CA LYS A 54 21.14 10.22 15.00
C LYS A 54 21.81 11.61 14.89
N ARG A 55 21.18 12.54 14.17
CA ARG A 55 21.70 13.89 13.91
C ARG A 55 20.85 14.90 14.67
N PRO A 56 21.43 16.00 15.20
CA PRO A 56 20.68 17.09 15.79
C PRO A 56 19.93 17.84 14.68
N LEU A 57 18.73 17.36 14.35
CA LEU A 57 17.84 17.97 13.37
C LEU A 57 16.76 18.77 14.11
N GLY A 58 16.13 19.74 13.44
CA GLY A 58 14.95 20.39 14.00
C GLY A 58 13.78 19.39 14.11
N TRP A 59 12.85 19.62 15.04
CA TRP A 59 11.75 18.68 15.29
C TRP A 59 10.97 18.29 14.03
N ILE A 60 10.73 19.20 13.08
CA ILE A 60 10.02 18.91 11.81
C ILE A 60 10.73 17.85 10.95
N GLN A 61 12.05 17.75 11.07
CA GLN A 61 12.88 16.80 10.33
C GLN A 61 13.05 15.46 11.06
N GLU A 62 12.50 15.32 12.27
CA GLU A 62 12.47 14.04 12.97
C GLU A 62 11.54 13.05 12.25
N PRO A 63 11.86 11.74 12.23
CA PRO A 63 11.09 10.73 11.52
C PRO A 63 9.61 10.62 11.96
N TRP A 64 9.29 11.01 13.19
CA TRP A 64 7.94 10.92 13.75
C TRP A 64 7.05 12.12 13.42
N SER A 65 7.62 13.26 13.02
CA SER A 65 6.89 14.53 12.97
C SER A 65 5.83 14.60 11.87
N TRP A 66 6.16 14.18 10.65
CA TRP A 66 5.18 14.14 9.55
C TRP A 66 4.07 13.13 9.78
N PRO A 67 4.34 11.86 10.17
CA PRO A 67 3.30 10.94 10.58
C PRO A 67 2.41 11.52 11.68
N PHE A 68 2.99 12.12 12.72
CA PHE A 68 2.22 12.74 13.80
C PHE A 68 1.25 13.81 13.28
N ILE A 69 1.74 14.77 12.48
CA ILE A 69 0.92 15.85 11.93
C ILE A 69 -0.23 15.29 11.10
N VAL A 70 0.06 14.38 10.16
CA VAL A 70 -0.95 13.82 9.26
C VAL A 70 -2.00 13.02 10.03
N LEU A 71 -1.59 12.21 11.00
CA LEU A 71 -2.49 11.40 11.81
C LEU A 71 -3.37 12.27 12.71
N VAL A 72 -2.82 13.33 13.32
CA VAL A 72 -3.62 14.28 14.12
C VAL A 72 -4.64 15.01 13.24
N VAL A 73 -4.22 15.50 12.07
CA VAL A 73 -5.13 16.15 11.12
C VAL A 73 -6.24 15.19 10.67
N ALA A 74 -5.91 13.94 10.37
CA ALA A 74 -6.88 12.91 10.00
C ALA A 74 -7.88 12.63 11.14
N LEU A 75 -7.41 12.55 12.39
CA LEU A 75 -8.28 12.32 13.55
C LEU A 75 -9.22 13.50 13.82
N VAL A 76 -8.72 14.73 13.71
CA VAL A 76 -9.53 15.94 13.90
C VAL A 76 -10.53 16.08 12.77
N GLY A 77 -10.10 15.97 11.51
CA GLY A 77 -10.96 16.10 10.34
C GLY A 77 -12.00 14.98 10.21
N GLY A 78 -11.63 13.75 10.57
CA GLY A 78 -12.51 12.59 10.51
C GLY A 78 -13.36 12.35 11.77
N GLY A 79 -13.27 13.22 12.78
CA GLY A 79 -13.88 13.00 14.10
C GLY A 79 -15.41 12.83 14.07
N GLY A 80 -16.10 13.33 13.04
CA GLY A 80 -17.55 13.13 12.84
C GLY A 80 -17.95 11.71 12.41
N LEU A 81 -17.06 11.00 11.71
CA LEU A 81 -17.38 9.72 11.06
C LEU A 81 -17.77 8.61 12.06
N PRO A 82 -17.09 8.46 13.22
CA PRO A 82 -17.54 7.53 14.26
C PRO A 82 -18.93 7.86 14.80
N PHE A 83 -19.29 9.15 14.95
CA PHE A 83 -20.62 9.54 15.40
C PHE A 83 -21.68 9.21 14.35
N ASP A 84 -21.38 9.46 13.07
CA ASP A 84 -22.25 9.07 11.96
C ASP A 84 -22.45 7.56 11.91
N TYR A 85 -21.40 6.76 12.07
CA TYR A 85 -21.50 5.31 12.20
C TYR A 85 -22.42 4.90 13.37
N LEU A 86 -22.22 5.47 14.56
CA LEU A 86 -23.02 5.16 15.75
C LEU A 86 -24.50 5.57 15.60
N ARG A 87 -24.78 6.61 14.82
CA ARG A 87 -26.12 7.08 14.48
C ARG A 87 -26.77 6.19 13.43
N LEU A 88 -26.10 5.95 12.31
CA LEU A 88 -26.61 5.25 11.13
C LEU A 88 -26.74 3.74 11.34
N ARG A 89 -25.96 3.12 12.24
CA ARG A 89 -26.08 1.68 12.55
C ARG A 89 -27.46 1.24 13.06
N ARG A 90 -28.32 2.18 13.43
CA ARG A 90 -29.71 1.93 13.87
C ARG A 90 -30.69 1.87 12.70
N ASN A 91 -30.28 2.26 11.50
CA ASN A 91 -31.15 2.26 10.32
C ASN A 91 -31.44 0.82 9.86
N PRO A 92 -32.67 0.55 9.37
CA PRO A 92 -32.98 -0.73 8.76
C PRO A 92 -32.11 -0.96 7.51
N GLY A 93 -31.55 -2.16 7.38
CA GLY A 93 -30.68 -2.51 6.25
C GLY A 93 -29.26 -1.95 6.31
N PHE A 94 -28.83 -1.37 7.44
CA PHE A 94 -27.48 -0.81 7.61
C PHE A 94 -26.37 -1.76 7.16
N SER A 95 -26.42 -3.04 7.54
CA SER A 95 -25.37 -4.02 7.20
C SER A 95 -25.21 -4.24 5.70
N ALA A 96 -26.32 -4.23 4.94
CA ALA A 96 -26.29 -4.42 3.50
C ALA A 96 -25.61 -3.23 2.81
N LYS A 97 -26.01 -2.01 3.17
CA LYS A 97 -25.42 -0.77 2.65
C LYS A 97 -23.97 -0.58 3.09
N ALA A 98 -23.68 -0.86 4.36
CA ALA A 98 -22.32 -0.81 4.91
C ALA A 98 -21.34 -1.73 4.16
N ASN A 99 -21.81 -2.89 3.70
CA ASN A 99 -20.97 -3.83 2.94
C ASN A 99 -20.59 -3.30 1.54
N GLU A 100 -21.33 -2.32 1.00
CA GLU A 100 -20.94 -1.64 -0.25
C GLU A 100 -19.57 -0.97 -0.10
N ALA A 101 -19.21 -0.54 1.12
CA ALA A 101 -17.89 0.00 1.43
C ALA A 101 -16.74 -0.96 1.10
N PHE A 102 -16.99 -2.27 1.01
CA PHE A 102 -15.97 -3.28 0.70
C PHE A 102 -16.25 -4.02 -0.60
N ALA A 103 -17.34 -3.68 -1.30
CA ALA A 103 -17.69 -4.30 -2.56
C ALA A 103 -16.56 -4.07 -3.58
N GLY A 104 -16.08 -5.15 -4.20
CA GLY A 104 -15.00 -5.08 -5.18
C GLY A 104 -13.58 -4.84 -4.61
N MET A 105 -13.40 -4.63 -3.30
CA MET A 105 -12.07 -4.37 -2.71
C MET A 105 -11.15 -5.59 -2.64
N GLY A 106 -11.63 -6.79 -2.94
CA GLY A 106 -10.85 -8.03 -2.79
C GLY A 106 -9.49 -7.99 -3.50
N ARG A 107 -9.43 -7.44 -4.73
CA ARG A 107 -8.15 -7.28 -5.43
C ARG A 107 -7.24 -6.26 -4.76
N SER A 108 -7.79 -5.13 -4.32
CA SER A 108 -7.03 -4.10 -3.61
C SER A 108 -6.42 -4.64 -2.31
N PHE A 109 -7.19 -5.43 -1.54
CA PHE A 109 -6.66 -6.11 -0.35
C PHE A 109 -5.58 -7.14 -0.69
N ALA A 110 -5.72 -7.87 -1.80
CA ALA A 110 -4.67 -8.79 -2.24
C ALA A 110 -3.36 -8.03 -2.55
N TYR A 111 -3.44 -6.88 -3.25
CA TYR A 111 -2.28 -6.04 -3.53
C TYR A 111 -1.67 -5.45 -2.26
N ALA A 112 -2.50 -4.97 -1.33
CA ALA A 112 -2.03 -4.50 -0.02
C ALA A 112 -1.32 -5.61 0.77
N ALA A 113 -1.87 -6.83 0.78
CA ALA A 113 -1.24 -7.97 1.42
C ALA A 113 0.10 -8.35 0.76
N ALA A 114 0.18 -8.32 -0.57
CA ALA A 114 1.43 -8.55 -1.30
C ALA A 114 2.49 -7.49 -0.94
N PHE A 115 2.08 -6.23 -0.77
CA PHE A 115 2.97 -5.15 -0.35
C PHE A 115 3.45 -5.33 1.10
N LEU A 116 2.58 -5.74 2.03
CA LEU A 116 2.98 -6.06 3.40
C LEU A 116 3.97 -7.24 3.43
N ALA A 117 3.74 -8.26 2.61
CA ALA A 117 4.66 -9.38 2.46
C ALA A 117 6.01 -8.93 1.89
N PHE A 118 6.03 -7.97 0.96
CA PHE A 118 7.25 -7.35 0.46
C PHE A 118 8.03 -6.64 1.57
N ILE A 119 7.38 -5.80 2.38
CA ILE A 119 8.03 -5.10 3.50
C ILE A 119 8.69 -6.11 4.45
N GLY A 120 7.97 -7.16 4.84
CA GLY A 120 8.55 -8.25 5.67
C GLY A 120 9.68 -8.99 4.96
N GLY A 121 9.54 -9.22 3.65
CA GLY A 121 10.55 -9.84 2.81
C GLY A 121 11.85 -9.05 2.74
N VAL A 122 11.81 -7.72 2.67
CA VAL A 122 13.02 -6.87 2.67
C VAL A 122 13.88 -7.16 3.90
N GLY A 123 13.27 -7.30 5.08
CA GLY A 123 13.97 -7.61 6.32
C GLY A 123 14.55 -9.03 6.39
N LEU A 124 14.04 -9.97 5.57
CA LEU A 124 14.45 -11.38 5.59
C LEU A 124 15.47 -11.71 4.50
N ILE A 125 15.15 -11.35 3.26
CA ILE A 125 15.89 -11.75 2.05
C ILE A 125 16.63 -10.60 1.36
N GLY A 126 16.49 -9.37 1.88
CA GLY A 126 17.14 -8.19 1.32
C GLY A 126 16.28 -7.44 0.32
N PHE A 127 16.63 -6.17 0.09
CA PHE A 127 15.85 -5.25 -0.73
C PHE A 127 15.78 -5.70 -2.19
N THR A 128 16.89 -6.17 -2.76
CA THR A 128 16.97 -6.54 -4.18
C THR A 128 16.10 -7.75 -4.50
N LEU A 129 16.25 -8.84 -3.73
CA LEU A 129 15.48 -10.06 -3.95
C LEU A 129 14.00 -9.87 -3.62
N ALA A 130 13.69 -9.16 -2.52
CA ALA A 130 12.31 -8.84 -2.19
C ALA A 130 11.64 -8.03 -3.30
N SER A 131 12.34 -7.05 -3.89
CA SER A 131 11.81 -6.23 -4.97
C SER A 131 11.54 -7.04 -6.24
N ILE A 132 12.48 -7.91 -6.63
CA ILE A 132 12.32 -8.80 -7.79
C ILE A 132 11.10 -9.71 -7.58
N LEU A 133 11.03 -10.41 -6.45
CA LEU A 133 9.90 -11.30 -6.16
C LEU A 133 8.59 -10.53 -6.11
N PHE A 134 8.55 -9.39 -5.42
CA PHE A 134 7.36 -8.56 -5.31
C PHE A 134 6.85 -8.12 -6.68
N MET A 135 7.72 -7.59 -7.54
CA MET A 135 7.31 -7.17 -8.88
C MET A 135 6.79 -8.35 -9.71
N GLN A 136 7.44 -9.52 -9.67
CA GLN A 136 6.94 -10.71 -10.37
C GLN A 136 5.56 -11.16 -9.85
N ILE A 137 5.35 -11.10 -8.54
CA ILE A 137 4.04 -11.37 -7.91
C ILE A 137 3.00 -10.36 -8.38
N LEU A 138 3.31 -9.06 -8.39
CA LEU A 138 2.41 -8.01 -8.86
C LEU A 138 2.02 -8.21 -10.33
N TYR A 139 2.98 -8.52 -11.19
CA TYR A 139 2.69 -8.82 -12.59
C TYR A 139 1.79 -10.03 -12.75
N TYR A 140 2.07 -11.10 -12.00
CA TYR A 140 1.21 -12.28 -12.01
C TYR A 140 -0.22 -11.94 -11.55
N MET A 141 -0.37 -11.18 -10.47
CA MET A 141 -1.67 -10.74 -9.93
C MET A 141 -2.43 -9.81 -10.87
N SER A 142 -1.71 -9.01 -11.67
CA SER A 142 -2.30 -8.12 -12.69
C SER A 142 -2.88 -8.87 -13.89
N GLY A 143 -2.62 -10.18 -14.01
CA GLY A 143 -3.08 -10.99 -15.14
C GLY A 143 -2.24 -10.83 -16.40
N LEU A 144 -1.13 -10.07 -16.35
CA LEU A 144 -0.17 -9.95 -17.45
C LEU A 144 0.63 -11.25 -17.60
N ARG A 145 0.10 -12.18 -18.38
CA ARG A 145 0.68 -13.51 -18.60
C ARG A 145 1.65 -13.52 -19.78
N GLY A 146 2.74 -14.30 -19.65
CA GLY A 146 3.71 -14.55 -20.71
C GLY A 146 5.12 -14.03 -20.41
N ALA A 147 6.12 -14.66 -21.02
CA ALA A 147 7.55 -14.38 -20.76
C ALA A 147 7.94 -12.92 -21.04
N LYS A 148 7.34 -12.29 -22.06
CA LYS A 148 7.56 -10.88 -22.39
C LYS A 148 7.32 -9.96 -21.19
N TRP A 149 6.18 -10.11 -20.51
CA TRP A 149 5.80 -9.23 -19.40
C TRP A 149 6.64 -9.47 -18.15
N SER A 150 6.96 -10.74 -17.86
CA SER A 150 7.86 -11.07 -16.76
C SER A 150 9.27 -10.51 -16.97
N LEU A 151 9.80 -10.56 -18.21
CA LEU A 151 11.10 -9.97 -18.55
C LEU A 151 11.10 -8.44 -18.48
N ILE A 152 10.05 -7.78 -18.98
CA ILE A 152 9.89 -6.32 -18.81
C ILE A 152 9.85 -5.96 -17.33
N GLY A 153 9.08 -6.72 -16.54
CA GLY A 153 9.00 -6.52 -15.10
C GLY A 153 10.33 -6.69 -14.39
N LEU A 154 11.11 -7.71 -14.78
CA LEU A 154 12.46 -7.90 -14.27
C LEU A 154 13.37 -6.71 -14.64
N ALA A 155 13.34 -6.27 -15.90
CA ALA A 155 14.15 -5.15 -16.37
C ALA A 155 13.82 -3.84 -15.62
N VAL A 156 12.52 -3.54 -15.43
CA VAL A 156 12.06 -2.39 -14.65
C VAL A 156 12.53 -2.51 -13.20
N THR A 157 12.41 -3.68 -12.59
CA THR A 157 12.84 -3.88 -11.21
C THR A 157 14.35 -3.69 -11.05
N VAL A 158 15.15 -4.22 -11.98
CA VAL A 158 16.60 -4.01 -12.01
C VAL A 158 16.92 -2.53 -12.14
N ALA A 159 16.25 -1.80 -13.03
CA ALA A 159 16.44 -0.36 -13.17
C ALA A 159 16.10 0.41 -11.88
N ILE A 160 15.03 0.05 -11.19
CA ILE A 160 14.64 0.65 -9.90
C ILE A 160 15.71 0.37 -8.83
N VAL A 161 16.15 -0.88 -8.70
CA VAL A 161 17.19 -1.27 -7.74
C VAL A 161 18.48 -0.49 -8.01
N LEU A 162 18.89 -0.36 -9.28
CA LEU A 162 20.06 0.42 -9.66
C LEU A 162 19.87 1.91 -9.34
N ALA A 163 18.69 2.48 -9.58
CA ALA A 163 18.42 3.88 -9.24
C ALA A 163 18.54 4.15 -7.72
N PHE A 164 18.00 3.28 -6.87
CA PHE A 164 18.11 3.43 -5.42
C PHE A 164 19.53 3.16 -4.91
N ARG A 165 20.19 2.13 -5.44
CA ARG A 165 21.47 1.68 -4.91
C ARG A 165 22.65 2.45 -5.49
N VAL A 166 22.70 2.61 -6.81
CA VAL A 166 23.76 3.33 -7.53
C VAL A 166 23.46 4.83 -7.59
N GLY A 167 22.20 5.20 -7.90
CA GLY A 167 21.83 6.60 -8.07
C GLY A 167 21.71 7.37 -6.75
N LEU A 168 21.07 6.77 -5.73
CA LEU A 168 20.83 7.41 -4.44
C LEU A 168 21.77 6.96 -3.31
N GLY A 169 22.58 5.93 -3.55
CA GLY A 169 23.56 5.44 -2.56
C GLY A 169 22.92 4.89 -1.28
N ILE A 170 21.68 4.37 -1.35
CA ILE A 170 20.98 3.82 -0.19
C ILE A 170 21.54 2.44 0.13
N TRP A 171 22.18 2.31 1.30
CA TRP A 171 22.71 1.05 1.81
C TRP A 171 21.74 0.42 2.80
N PHE A 172 21.35 -0.83 2.52
CA PHE A 172 20.56 -1.64 3.44
C PHE A 172 21.47 -2.54 4.28
N PRO A 173 21.07 -2.87 5.52
CA PRO A 173 21.79 -3.85 6.32
C PRO A 173 21.75 -5.23 5.63
N LEU A 174 22.82 -6.00 5.83
CA LEU A 174 22.94 -7.36 5.31
C LEU A 174 21.75 -8.23 5.77
N PRO A 175 20.99 -8.85 4.84
CA PRO A 175 19.79 -9.60 5.21
C PRO A 175 20.15 -10.93 5.88
N PRO A 176 19.33 -11.42 6.85
CA PRO A 176 19.59 -12.65 7.58
C PRO A 176 19.79 -13.89 6.71
N ILE A 177 19.17 -13.95 5.53
CA ILE A 177 19.34 -15.07 4.59
C ILE A 177 20.81 -15.29 4.20
N MET A 178 21.63 -14.23 4.22
CA MET A 178 23.05 -14.30 3.86
C MET A 178 23.88 -15.07 4.88
N LEU A 179 23.38 -15.24 6.11
CA LEU A 179 24.02 -16.08 7.13
C LEU A 179 23.96 -17.58 6.80
N LEU A 180 23.12 -17.99 5.84
CA LEU A 180 23.03 -19.37 5.37
C LEU A 180 24.09 -19.70 4.31
N PHE A 181 24.77 -18.69 3.77
CA PHE A 181 25.80 -18.85 2.75
C PHE A 181 27.20 -18.67 3.34
N PRO A 182 28.24 -19.22 2.69
CA PRO A 182 29.61 -18.98 3.10
C PRO A 182 29.96 -17.48 3.08
N ASP A 183 30.86 -17.04 3.97
CA ASP A 183 31.22 -15.62 4.15
C ASP A 183 31.62 -14.91 2.86
N TRP A 184 32.22 -15.61 1.90
CA TRP A 184 32.60 -15.02 0.60
C TRP A 184 31.37 -14.57 -0.22
N VAL A 185 30.24 -15.26 -0.11
CA VAL A 185 28.97 -14.88 -0.75
C VAL A 185 28.40 -13.65 -0.04
N GLY A 186 28.45 -13.65 1.29
CA GLY A 186 28.10 -12.50 2.13
C GLY A 186 28.88 -11.24 1.76
N ASN A 187 30.19 -11.38 1.59
CA ASN A 187 31.08 -10.27 1.26
C ASN A 187 30.96 -9.83 -0.20
N ALA A 188 30.72 -10.75 -1.14
CA ALA A 188 30.60 -10.43 -2.56
C ALA A 188 29.21 -9.90 -2.95
N LEU A 189 28.14 -10.42 -2.34
CA LEU A 189 26.75 -10.10 -2.68
C LEU A 189 26.03 -9.29 -1.62
N GLY A 190 26.52 -9.23 -0.37
CA GLY A 190 25.90 -8.45 0.70
C GLY A 190 25.86 -6.97 0.40
N GLU A 191 26.81 -6.48 -0.40
CA GLU A 191 26.78 -5.11 -0.91
C GLU A 191 25.74 -4.87 -2.01
N TYR A 192 25.13 -5.92 -2.58
CA TYR A 192 24.18 -5.85 -3.71
C TYR A 192 22.80 -6.45 -3.44
N LEU A 193 22.63 -7.22 -2.36
CA LEU A 193 21.37 -7.77 -1.85
C LEU A 193 20.73 -6.87 -0.80
#